data_AF-A0A848WSW1-F1
#
_entry.id   AF-A0A848WSW1-F1
#
_cell.length_a   1.000
_cell.length_b   1.000
_cell.length_c   1.000
_cell.angle_alpha   90.00
_cell.angle_beta   90.00
_cell.angle_gamma   90.00
#
_symmetry.space_group_name_H-M   'P 1'
#
loop_
_entity.id
_entity.type
_entity.pdbx_description
1 polymer ?
#
loop_
_entity_poly.entity_id
_entity_poly.type
_entity_poly.pdbx_seq_one_letter_code
_entity_poly.pdbx_strand_id
1 'polypeptide(L)'
;MENEMTLLKHRINPVGSFGAMWIAAIVGLSSVQATGQTFLGDDPVVVSPKRLADDAVEVKMLPVPVQDKTDIRNAEIGILRDQLDKERLRRKEAEAVISELTESLAEANRVREEQTKAHQELQLKMQAFGVDLLKADPKSIEQRLLKAVRSLDTTQQNNEKLTREITALSEALVHYMQLAPGADEQSRQLAETSLRRANETLGATAGPKIVPTKKLTDGKVVSIDAEVGLIVLNIGRNSGARIGMPIEVVREDRPIGTAMVVDVREKICGAVLQELTASGDDVKIGDKIRPKPNEGA
;
A
#
# COMPACT_ATOMS: atom_id res chain seq x y z
N MET A 1 36.21 -14.48 -18.96
CA MET A 1 35.03 -13.73 -19.40
C MET A 1 33.94 -14.74 -19.64
N GLU A 2 32.82 -14.55 -18.93
CA GLU A 2 31.53 -15.23 -19.04
C GLU A 2 31.47 -16.75 -18.87
N ASN A 3 31.13 -17.09 -17.62
CA ASN A 3 30.66 -18.37 -17.13
C ASN A 3 29.24 -18.69 -17.64
N GLU A 4 29.05 -19.96 -18.00
CA GLU A 4 27.96 -20.84 -17.57
C GLU A 4 26.52 -20.31 -17.63
N MET A 5 25.84 -20.61 -18.74
CA MET A 5 24.38 -20.74 -18.77
C MET A 5 23.98 -22.03 -19.46
N THR A 6 24.18 -23.14 -18.76
CA THR A 6 23.57 -24.43 -19.09
C THR A 6 22.76 -24.92 -17.91
N LEU A 7 21.52 -25.29 -18.23
CA LEU A 7 20.72 -26.35 -17.59
C LEU A 7 20.11 -26.02 -16.22
N LEU A 8 18.78 -25.89 -16.18
CA LEU A 8 17.94 -26.94 -15.58
C LEU A 8 16.46 -26.70 -15.85
N LYS A 9 15.90 -27.60 -16.67
CA LYS A 9 14.48 -27.87 -16.81
C LYS A 9 13.90 -28.24 -15.43
N HIS A 10 12.86 -27.56 -14.98
CA HIS A 10 11.97 -28.07 -13.94
C HIS A 10 10.50 -28.00 -14.37
N ARG A 11 10.03 -29.16 -14.87
CA ARG A 11 8.82 -29.88 -14.46
C ARG A 11 7.70 -29.05 -13.78
N ILE A 12 6.64 -28.74 -14.52
CA ILE A 12 5.30 -28.50 -13.96
C ILE A 12 4.32 -29.39 -14.73
N ASN A 13 3.71 -30.34 -14.03
CA ASN A 13 2.60 -31.17 -14.52
C ASN A 13 1.30 -30.34 -14.52
N PRO A 14 0.40 -30.51 -15.50
CA PRO A 14 -0.93 -29.93 -15.48
C PRO A 14 -1.89 -30.82 -14.67
N VAL A 15 -2.57 -30.24 -13.68
CA VAL A 15 -3.73 -30.86 -13.01
C VAL A 15 -4.98 -30.10 -13.43
N GLY A 16 -5.97 -30.83 -13.92
CA GLY A 16 -7.38 -30.47 -13.73
C GLY A 16 -8.04 -29.63 -14.82
N SER A 17 -8.22 -30.24 -15.99
CA SER A 17 -9.32 -29.92 -16.91
C SER A 17 -10.66 -30.19 -16.22
N PHE A 18 -11.46 -29.19 -15.90
CA PHE A 18 -12.91 -29.31 -15.72
C PHE A 18 -13.61 -27.97 -15.97
N GLY A 19 -14.56 -27.96 -16.91
CA GLY A 19 -15.73 -27.07 -16.85
C GLY A 19 -15.65 -25.72 -17.58
N ALA A 20 -15.40 -25.70 -18.88
CA ALA A 20 -15.79 -24.56 -19.72
C ALA A 20 -17.24 -24.75 -20.20
N MET A 21 -18.22 -24.14 -19.51
CA MET A 21 -19.51 -23.81 -20.12
C MET A 21 -20.31 -22.80 -19.27
N TRP A 22 -20.70 -21.71 -19.95
CA TRP A 22 -21.67 -20.67 -19.59
C TRP A 22 -21.24 -19.65 -18.52
N ILE A 23 -21.00 -18.40 -18.96
CA ILE A 23 -21.86 -17.21 -18.72
C ILE A 23 -21.24 -16.05 -19.51
N ALA A 24 -21.96 -15.55 -20.51
CA ALA A 24 -21.64 -14.30 -21.21
C ALA A 24 -22.64 -13.25 -20.74
N ALA A 25 -22.18 -12.23 -20.01
CA ALA A 25 -22.89 -10.98 -19.84
C ALA A 25 -21.97 -9.89 -19.26
N ILE A 26 -21.91 -8.76 -19.99
CA ILE A 26 -21.84 -7.38 -19.47
C ILE A 26 -20.43 -6.73 -19.33
N VAL A 27 -20.29 -5.70 -20.17
CA VAL A 27 -19.43 -4.49 -20.09
C VAL A 27 -17.98 -4.62 -20.53
N GLY A 28 -17.80 -4.42 -21.85
CA GLY A 28 -16.52 -4.01 -22.43
C GLY A 28 -16.34 -2.50 -22.32
N LEU A 29 -15.55 -2.09 -21.34
CA LEU A 29 -14.81 -0.84 -21.30
C LEU A 29 -13.42 -1.13 -21.89
N SER A 30 -13.02 -0.47 -22.97
CA SER A 30 -11.63 -0.39 -23.45
C SER A 30 -11.55 0.80 -24.42
N SER A 31 -11.08 1.95 -23.94
CA SER A 31 -9.67 2.37 -23.97
C SER A 31 -9.24 2.88 -25.34
N VAL A 32 -9.43 4.19 -25.55
CA VAL A 32 -8.84 4.96 -26.65
C VAL A 32 -7.45 5.41 -26.21
N GLN A 33 -6.41 4.81 -26.78
CA GLN A 33 -5.08 5.40 -26.83
C GLN A 33 -4.98 6.26 -28.08
N ALA A 34 -4.73 7.55 -27.87
CA ALA A 34 -4.42 8.50 -28.92
C ALA A 34 -3.05 8.21 -29.52
N THR A 35 -2.95 8.22 -30.85
CA THR A 35 -1.69 8.47 -31.55
C THR A 35 -2.00 9.44 -32.67
N GLY A 36 -1.39 10.63 -32.58
CA GLY A 36 -1.68 11.73 -33.48
C GLY A 36 -1.16 11.49 -34.89
N GLN A 37 -1.94 11.93 -35.87
CA GLN A 37 -1.42 12.41 -37.14
C GLN A 37 -2.28 13.60 -37.59
N THR A 38 -1.59 14.71 -37.76
CA THR A 38 -2.04 15.93 -38.43
C THR A 38 -2.39 15.63 -39.88
N PHE A 39 -3.61 15.94 -40.32
CA PHE A 39 -3.93 16.10 -41.74
C PHE A 39 -4.91 17.26 -41.91
N LEU A 40 -4.38 18.37 -42.45
CA LEU A 40 -5.13 19.35 -43.22
C LEU A 40 -5.72 18.64 -44.44
N GLY A 41 -6.99 18.91 -44.75
CA GLY A 41 -7.63 18.43 -45.97
C GLY A 41 -9.14 18.53 -45.85
N ASP A 42 -9.69 19.66 -46.27
CA ASP A 42 -11.07 19.77 -46.68
C ASP A 42 -11.35 18.71 -47.75
N ASP A 43 -12.35 17.84 -47.51
CA ASP A 43 -13.13 17.19 -48.57
C ASP A 43 -14.44 16.64 -47.96
N PRO A 44 -15.62 16.97 -48.51
CA PRO A 44 -16.89 16.41 -48.04
C PRO A 44 -17.05 14.96 -48.54
N VAL A 45 -17.26 14.04 -47.60
CA VAL A 45 -17.57 12.64 -47.88
C VAL A 45 -18.96 12.54 -48.52
N VAL A 46 -18.97 12.29 -49.83
CA VAL A 46 -20.15 11.88 -50.61
C VAL A 46 -20.52 10.45 -50.23
N VAL A 47 -21.59 10.27 -49.45
CA VAL A 47 -22.17 8.94 -49.20
C VAL A 47 -23.09 8.58 -50.38
N SER A 48 -22.63 7.66 -51.22
CA SER A 48 -23.47 7.02 -52.24
C SER A 48 -24.48 6.06 -51.58
N PRO A 49 -25.79 6.12 -51.89
CA PRO A 49 -26.73 5.12 -51.43
C PRO A 49 -26.59 3.82 -52.25
N LYS A 50 -26.44 2.72 -51.50
CA LYS A 50 -26.41 1.33 -51.96
C LYS A 50 -27.75 0.99 -52.62
N ARG A 51 -27.73 0.61 -53.91
CA ARG A 51 -28.90 0.13 -54.66
C ARG A 51 -29.50 -1.09 -53.97
N LEU A 52 -30.76 -0.97 -53.55
CA LEU A 52 -31.63 -2.11 -53.23
C LEU A 52 -32.33 -2.51 -54.53
N ALA A 53 -32.33 -3.81 -54.81
CA ALA A 53 -32.81 -4.41 -56.05
C ALA A 53 -34.28 -4.14 -56.33
N ASP A 54 -34.58 -4.03 -57.62
CA ASP A 54 -35.88 -3.89 -58.24
C ASP A 54 -36.79 -5.10 -57.94
N ASP A 55 -37.94 -4.85 -57.33
CA ASP A 55 -39.16 -5.65 -57.52
C ASP A 55 -40.21 -4.73 -58.15
N ALA A 56 -40.30 -4.80 -59.49
CA ALA A 56 -41.23 -4.04 -60.29
C ALA A 56 -42.63 -4.65 -60.19
N VAL A 57 -43.53 -3.99 -59.47
CA VAL A 57 -44.99 -4.20 -59.60
C VAL A 57 -45.48 -3.29 -60.72
N GLU A 58 -45.80 -3.87 -61.86
CA GLU A 58 -46.36 -3.19 -63.02
C GLU A 58 -47.81 -2.74 -62.73
N VAL A 59 -47.99 -1.49 -62.28
CA VAL A 59 -49.30 -0.85 -62.19
C VAL A 59 -49.59 -0.17 -63.52
N LYS A 60 -50.40 -0.81 -64.34
CA LYS A 60 -50.90 -0.28 -65.61
C LYS A 60 -51.84 0.91 -65.35
N MET A 61 -51.30 2.12 -65.34
CA MET A 61 -52.09 3.36 -65.28
C MET A 61 -52.53 3.76 -66.69
N LEU A 62 -53.84 3.77 -66.92
CA LEU A 62 -54.47 4.38 -68.09
C LEU A 62 -54.23 5.91 -68.09
N PRO A 63 -54.05 6.56 -69.25
CA PRO A 63 -53.78 7.99 -69.29
C PRO A 63 -55.03 8.80 -68.94
N VAL A 64 -54.95 9.59 -67.87
CA VAL A 64 -55.98 10.57 -67.49
C VAL A 64 -55.72 11.87 -68.27
N PRO A 65 -56.75 12.47 -68.91
CA PRO A 65 -56.59 13.69 -69.69
C PRO A 65 -56.23 14.88 -68.79
N VAL A 66 -55.23 15.65 -69.23
CA VAL A 66 -54.75 16.86 -68.56
C VAL A 66 -55.80 17.97 -68.67
N GLN A 67 -56.39 18.37 -67.55
CA GLN A 67 -57.10 19.63 -67.42
C GLN A 67 -56.63 20.35 -66.15
N ASP A 68 -56.25 21.61 -66.38
CA ASP A 68 -55.95 22.71 -65.47
C ASP A 68 -54.55 22.86 -64.82
N LYS A 69 -53.87 23.96 -65.16
CA LYS A 69 -52.53 24.34 -64.64
C LYS A 69 -52.56 24.71 -63.15
N THR A 70 -53.76 24.94 -62.61
CA THR A 70 -54.05 25.30 -61.21
C THR A 70 -53.92 24.10 -60.28
N ASP A 71 -54.36 22.90 -60.69
CA ASP A 71 -54.31 21.69 -59.88
C ASP A 71 -52.88 21.15 -59.72
N ILE A 72 -52.07 21.25 -60.78
CA ILE A 72 -50.64 20.91 -60.73
C ILE A 72 -49.90 21.85 -59.76
N ARG A 73 -50.22 23.16 -59.79
CA ARG A 73 -49.64 24.15 -58.87
C ARG A 73 -50.08 23.91 -57.42
N ASN A 74 -51.33 23.55 -57.18
CA ASN A 74 -51.83 23.24 -55.85
C ASN A 74 -51.19 21.97 -55.27
N ALA A 75 -50.98 20.95 -56.11
CA ALA A 75 -50.25 19.74 -55.73
C ALA A 75 -48.77 20.02 -55.41
N GLU A 76 -48.10 20.84 -56.22
CA GLU A 76 -46.71 21.26 -55.99
C GLU A 76 -46.56 22.07 -54.69
N ILE A 77 -47.49 22.98 -54.41
CA ILE A 77 -47.55 23.73 -53.14
C ILE A 77 -47.76 22.79 -51.95
N GLY A 78 -48.58 21.74 -52.10
CA GLY A 78 -48.78 20.70 -51.07
C GLY A 78 -47.49 19.96 -50.74
N ILE A 79 -46.76 19.51 -51.76
CA ILE A 79 -45.48 18.81 -51.60
C ILE A 79 -44.43 19.72 -50.94
N LEU A 80 -44.36 20.99 -51.34
CA LEU A 80 -43.44 21.96 -50.74
C LEU A 80 -43.76 22.25 -49.27
N ARG A 81 -45.05 22.28 -48.90
CA ARG A 81 -45.47 22.41 -47.49
C ARG A 81 -45.09 21.18 -46.67
N ASP A 82 -45.33 19.98 -47.19
CA ASP A 82 -44.93 18.74 -46.53
C ASP A 82 -43.42 18.63 -46.36
N GLN A 83 -42.64 19.08 -47.35
CA GLN A 83 -41.19 19.17 -47.24
C GLN A 83 -40.75 20.19 -46.19
N LEU A 84 -41.39 21.37 -46.15
CA LEU A 84 -41.11 22.39 -45.15
C LEU A 84 -41.43 21.90 -43.73
N ASP A 85 -42.51 21.16 -43.54
CA ASP A 85 -42.90 20.62 -42.24
C ASP A 85 -41.96 19.49 -41.80
N LYS A 86 -41.48 18.65 -42.72
CA LYS A 86 -40.43 17.66 -42.45
C LYS A 86 -39.12 18.33 -42.04
N GLU A 87 -38.69 19.38 -42.73
CA GLU A 87 -37.47 20.13 -42.38
C GLU A 87 -37.61 20.86 -41.04
N ARG A 88 -38.78 21.41 -40.73
CA ARG A 88 -39.07 22.01 -39.42
C ARG A 88 -39.02 20.98 -38.31
N LEU A 89 -39.54 19.77 -38.54
CA LEU A 89 -39.48 18.69 -37.56
C LEU A 89 -38.02 18.28 -37.31
N ARG A 90 -37.22 18.09 -38.37
CA ARG A 90 -35.78 17.80 -38.25
C ARG A 90 -35.02 18.88 -37.49
N ARG A 91 -35.34 20.16 -37.72
CA ARG A 91 -34.72 21.28 -36.96
C ARG A 91 -35.06 21.22 -35.48
N LYS A 92 -36.32 20.95 -35.13
CA LYS A 92 -36.73 20.80 -33.73
C LYS A 92 -36.05 19.63 -33.04
N GLU A 93 -35.93 18.49 -33.73
CA GLU A 93 -35.21 17.32 -33.22
C GLU A 93 -33.72 17.64 -33.03
N ALA A 94 -33.09 18.30 -34.00
CA ALA A 94 -31.69 18.73 -33.89
C ALA A 94 -31.48 19.74 -32.73
N GLU A 95 -32.38 20.72 -32.58
CA GLU A 95 -32.35 21.69 -31.47
C GLU A 95 -32.52 20.99 -30.11
N ALA A 96 -33.41 20.01 -30.02
CA ALA A 96 -33.60 19.21 -28.81
C ALA A 96 -32.33 18.41 -28.45
N VAL A 97 -31.70 17.77 -29.43
CA VAL A 97 -30.44 17.04 -29.24
C VAL A 97 -29.31 17.99 -28.83
N ILE A 98 -29.20 19.17 -29.44
CA ILE A 98 -28.20 20.16 -29.05
C ILE A 98 -28.44 20.62 -27.61
N SER A 99 -29.69 20.91 -27.23
CA SER A 99 -30.04 21.30 -25.86
C SER A 99 -29.65 20.22 -24.85
N GLU A 100 -30.02 18.97 -25.11
CA GLU A 100 -29.69 17.83 -24.24
C GLU A 100 -28.17 17.63 -24.10
N LEU A 101 -27.44 17.70 -25.21
CA LEU A 101 -25.98 17.62 -25.19
C LEU A 101 -25.35 18.79 -24.41
N THR A 102 -25.88 20.01 -24.54
CA THR A 102 -25.39 21.15 -23.77
C THR A 102 -25.64 21.01 -22.28
N GLU A 103 -26.80 20.48 -21.88
CA GLU A 103 -27.13 20.20 -20.48
C GLU A 103 -26.21 19.10 -19.93
N SER A 104 -26.03 18.00 -20.66
CA SER A 104 -25.12 16.92 -20.28
C SER A 104 -23.67 17.40 -20.15
N LEU A 105 -23.19 18.28 -21.04
CA LEU A 105 -21.86 18.87 -20.94
C LEU A 105 -21.74 19.82 -19.74
N ALA A 106 -22.78 20.59 -19.42
CA ALA A 106 -22.79 21.47 -18.25
C ALA A 106 -22.74 20.64 -16.95
N GLU A 107 -23.52 19.55 -16.88
CA GLU A 107 -23.49 18.62 -15.75
C GLU A 107 -22.13 17.93 -15.63
N ALA A 108 -21.57 17.42 -16.73
CA ALA A 108 -20.25 16.77 -16.72
C ALA A 108 -19.15 17.72 -16.26
N ASN A 109 -19.19 19.00 -16.68
CA ASN A 109 -18.26 20.01 -16.21
C ASN A 109 -18.44 20.30 -14.71
N ARG A 110 -19.69 20.42 -14.22
CA ARG A 110 -19.95 20.64 -12.80
C ARG A 110 -19.43 19.48 -11.95
N VAL A 111 -19.71 18.24 -12.34
CA VAL A 111 -19.21 17.03 -11.68
C VAL A 111 -17.68 16.99 -11.69
N ARG A 112 -17.05 17.34 -12.81
CA ARG A 112 -15.58 17.42 -12.90
C ARG A 112 -15.02 18.46 -11.95
N GLU A 113 -15.61 19.65 -11.86
CA GLU A 113 -15.17 20.68 -10.92
C GLU A 113 -15.29 20.21 -9.46
N GLU A 114 -16.42 19.61 -9.08
CA GLU A 114 -16.62 19.03 -7.75
C GLU A 114 -15.58 17.95 -7.44
N GLN A 115 -15.31 17.04 -8.39
CA GLN A 115 -14.27 16.01 -8.24
C GLN A 115 -12.87 16.62 -8.10
N THR A 116 -12.52 17.63 -8.90
CA THR A 116 -11.21 18.29 -8.78
C THR A 116 -11.03 18.97 -7.43
N LYS A 117 -12.07 19.62 -6.91
CA LYS A 117 -12.06 20.23 -5.57
C LYS A 117 -11.89 19.16 -4.49
N ALA A 118 -12.65 18.07 -4.56
CA ALA A 118 -12.53 16.95 -3.62
C ALA A 118 -11.13 16.30 -3.67
N HIS A 119 -10.54 16.15 -4.85
CA HIS A 119 -9.17 15.65 -5.01
C HIS A 119 -8.13 16.60 -4.41
N GLN A 120 -8.27 17.90 -4.62
CA GLN A 120 -7.39 18.90 -4.02
C GLN A 120 -7.50 18.90 -2.50
N GLU A 121 -8.72 18.82 -1.96
CA GLU A 121 -8.94 18.75 -0.52
C GLU A 121 -8.32 17.48 0.07
N LEU A 122 -8.48 16.33 -0.59
CA LEU A 122 -7.86 15.08 -0.19
C LEU A 122 -6.32 15.20 -0.22
N GLN A 123 -5.75 15.81 -1.25
CA GLN A 123 -4.31 16.05 -1.34
C GLN A 123 -3.81 16.94 -0.21
N LEU A 124 -4.49 18.05 0.09
CA LEU A 124 -4.13 18.92 1.21
C LEU A 124 -4.20 18.18 2.55
N LYS A 125 -5.23 17.35 2.76
CA LYS A 125 -5.32 16.47 3.93
C LYS A 125 -4.14 15.49 3.97
N MET A 126 -3.80 14.83 2.86
CA MET A 126 -2.65 13.92 2.77
C MET A 126 -1.31 14.63 3.04
N GLN A 127 -1.14 15.86 2.58
CA GLN A 127 0.04 16.69 2.86
C GLN A 127 0.13 17.08 4.33
N ALA A 128 -1.00 17.47 4.94
CA ALA A 128 -1.06 17.77 6.37
C ALA A 128 -0.71 16.54 7.23
N PHE A 129 -1.14 15.34 6.81
CA PHE A 129 -0.74 14.07 7.44
C PHE A 129 0.68 13.63 7.09
N GLY A 130 1.39 14.35 6.22
CA GLY A 130 2.72 13.97 5.76
C GLY A 130 2.73 12.67 4.95
N VAL A 131 1.62 12.26 4.35
CA VAL A 131 1.56 11.05 3.51
C VAL A 131 2.28 11.25 2.18
N ASP A 132 2.47 12.49 1.71
CA ASP A 132 3.40 12.82 0.63
C ASP A 132 4.87 12.57 1.03
N LEU A 133 5.19 12.48 2.33
CA LEU A 133 6.46 11.92 2.77
C LEU A 133 6.49 10.39 2.54
N LEU A 134 5.36 9.71 2.62
CA LEU A 134 5.29 8.25 2.49
C LEU A 134 5.21 7.78 1.03
N LYS A 135 4.76 8.62 0.09
CA LYS A 135 4.91 8.39 -1.37
C LYS A 135 6.36 8.64 -1.77
N ALA A 136 7.17 7.66 -1.41
CA ALA A 136 8.60 7.68 -1.51
C ALA A 136 9.08 7.64 -2.96
N ASP A 137 9.43 8.79 -3.50
CA ASP A 137 10.54 8.81 -4.44
C ASP A 137 11.76 8.20 -3.74
N PRO A 138 12.48 7.23 -4.33
CA PRO A 138 13.61 6.57 -3.68
C PRO A 138 14.67 7.58 -3.19
N LYS A 139 14.86 8.69 -3.91
CA LYS A 139 15.74 9.81 -3.52
C LYS A 139 15.27 10.52 -2.25
N SER A 140 13.96 10.64 -2.02
CA SER A 140 13.40 11.29 -0.82
C SER A 140 13.60 10.43 0.44
N ILE A 141 13.53 9.10 0.32
CA ILE A 141 13.89 8.18 1.42
C ILE A 141 15.37 8.32 1.75
N GLU A 142 16.24 8.26 0.73
CA GLU A 142 17.69 8.36 0.92
C GLU A 142 18.08 9.67 1.61
N GLN A 143 17.52 10.80 1.18
CA GLN A 143 17.76 12.10 1.82
C GLN A 143 17.29 12.15 3.28
N ARG A 144 16.17 11.50 3.61
CA ARG A 144 15.67 11.43 5.00
C ARG A 144 16.50 10.50 5.87
N LEU A 145 16.91 9.36 5.33
CA LEU A 145 17.81 8.45 6.01
C LEU A 145 19.15 9.15 6.29
N LEU A 146 19.71 9.83 5.30
CA LEU A 146 20.94 10.62 5.45
C LEU A 146 20.76 11.72 6.51
N LYS A 147 19.64 12.45 6.49
CA LYS A 147 19.33 13.47 7.50
C LYS A 147 19.18 12.86 8.90
N ALA A 148 18.47 11.74 9.02
CA ALA A 148 18.25 11.05 10.28
C ALA A 148 19.56 10.52 10.87
N VAL A 149 20.39 9.89 10.03
CA VAL A 149 21.73 9.41 10.43
C VAL A 149 22.62 10.57 10.84
N ARG A 150 22.64 11.68 10.09
CA ARG A 150 23.40 12.88 10.47
C ARG A 150 22.91 13.50 11.77
N SER A 151 21.59 13.55 11.99
CA SER A 151 21.03 14.03 13.25
C SER A 151 21.41 13.11 14.42
N LEU A 152 21.40 11.79 14.22
CA LEU A 152 21.82 10.81 15.21
C LEU A 152 23.30 10.98 15.56
N ASP A 153 24.16 11.12 14.56
CA ASP A 153 25.60 11.38 14.75
C ASP A 153 25.84 12.68 15.53
N THR A 154 25.13 13.75 15.17
CA THR A 154 25.22 15.03 15.89
C THR A 154 24.78 14.90 17.36
N THR A 155 23.70 14.16 17.61
CA THR A 155 23.22 13.88 18.97
C THR A 155 24.19 13.01 19.76
N GLN A 156 24.81 12.01 19.13
CA GLN A 156 25.85 11.17 19.74
C GLN A 156 27.07 12.02 20.12
N GLN A 157 27.56 12.86 19.22
CA GLN A 157 28.67 13.78 19.50
C GLN A 157 28.35 14.75 20.64
N ASN A 158 27.13 15.27 20.70
CA ASN A 158 26.70 16.15 21.80
C ASN A 158 26.63 15.40 23.14
N ASN A 159 26.10 14.17 23.15
CA ASN A 159 26.09 13.32 24.35
C ASN A 159 27.52 13.00 24.84
N GLU A 160 28.44 12.72 23.93
CA GLU A 160 29.85 12.51 24.28
C GLU A 160 30.50 13.76 24.88
N LYS A 161 30.24 14.95 24.31
CA LYS A 161 30.74 16.22 24.86
C LYS A 161 30.20 16.48 26.26
N LEU A 162 28.88 16.34 26.46
CA LEU A 162 28.24 16.50 27.76
C LEU A 162 28.80 15.49 28.78
N THR A 163 29.01 14.25 28.36
CA THR A 163 29.63 13.23 29.21
C THR A 163 31.02 13.67 29.66
N ARG A 164 31.87 14.15 28.74
CA ARG A 164 33.23 14.65 29.07
C ARG A 164 33.17 15.84 30.04
N GLU A 165 32.31 16.82 29.77
CA GLU A 165 32.16 18.01 30.63
C GLU A 165 31.69 17.65 32.04
N ILE A 166 30.71 16.73 32.18
CA ILE A 166 30.25 16.29 33.50
C ILE A 166 31.34 15.49 34.20
N THR A 167 32.10 14.63 33.50
CA THR A 167 33.22 13.91 34.14
C THR A 167 34.30 14.87 34.62
N ALA A 168 34.67 15.89 33.83
CA ALA A 168 35.65 16.91 34.23
C ALA A 168 35.14 17.74 35.42
N LEU A 169 33.86 18.10 35.43
CA LEU A 169 33.23 18.77 36.58
C LEU A 169 33.26 17.90 37.84
N SER A 170 33.00 16.60 37.69
CA SER A 170 33.00 15.66 38.82
C SER A 170 34.40 15.52 39.43
N GLU A 171 35.44 15.47 38.61
CA GLU A 171 36.84 15.42 39.05
C GLU A 171 37.25 16.72 39.76
N ALA A 172 36.90 17.88 39.18
CA ALA A 172 37.16 19.19 39.79
C ALA A 172 36.47 19.34 41.15
N LEU A 173 35.23 18.83 41.29
CA LEU A 173 34.50 18.86 42.55
C LEU A 173 35.13 17.95 43.61
N VAL A 174 35.56 16.74 43.24
CA VAL A 174 36.27 15.83 44.15
C VAL A 174 37.58 16.46 44.64
N HIS A 175 38.34 17.06 43.73
CA HIS A 175 39.58 17.76 44.08
C HIS A 175 39.31 18.95 45.03
N TYR A 176 38.25 19.73 44.79
CA TYR A 176 37.83 20.81 45.67
C TYR A 176 37.43 20.31 47.07
N MET A 177 36.68 19.20 47.17
CA MET A 177 36.29 18.60 48.44
C MET A 177 37.47 18.01 49.23
N GLN A 178 38.55 17.61 48.58
CA GLN A 178 39.78 17.16 49.24
C GLN A 178 40.59 18.32 49.84
N LEU A 179 40.55 19.49 49.19
CA LEU A 179 41.31 20.70 49.57
C LEU A 179 40.60 21.60 50.58
N ALA A 180 39.31 21.39 50.86
CA ALA A 180 38.52 22.23 51.76
C ALA A 180 38.37 21.61 53.17
N PRO A 181 39.27 21.91 54.13
CA PRO A 181 39.14 21.49 55.52
C PRO A 181 38.12 22.38 56.25
N GLY A 182 36.83 22.03 56.16
CA GLY A 182 35.77 22.75 56.89
C GLY A 182 34.37 22.69 56.28
N ALA A 183 34.16 21.94 55.20
CA ALA A 183 32.83 21.73 54.65
C ALA A 183 31.96 20.91 55.63
N ASP A 184 30.73 21.36 55.84
CA ASP A 184 29.71 20.68 56.63
C ASP A 184 29.55 19.21 56.18
N GLU A 185 29.59 18.28 57.13
CA GLU A 185 29.60 16.83 56.89
C GLU A 185 28.37 16.38 56.08
N GLN A 186 27.21 17.00 56.31
CA GLN A 186 26.00 16.70 55.55
C GLN A 186 26.09 17.16 54.09
N SER A 187 26.65 18.36 53.85
CA SER A 187 26.88 18.88 52.50
C SER A 187 27.88 18.02 51.72
N ARG A 188 28.87 17.44 52.41
CA ARG A 188 29.85 16.52 51.83
C ARG A 188 29.22 15.21 51.38
N GLN A 189 28.37 14.62 52.22
CA GLN A 189 27.66 13.37 51.92
C GLN A 189 26.66 13.53 50.77
N LEU A 190 25.94 14.66 50.71
CA LEU A 190 25.01 14.97 49.62
C LEU A 190 25.74 15.11 48.28
N ALA A 191 26.88 15.81 48.26
CA ALA A 191 27.70 15.97 47.07
C ALA A 191 28.29 14.63 46.59
N GLU A 192 28.76 13.77 47.50
CA GLU A 192 29.28 12.45 47.12
C GLU A 192 28.18 11.54 46.56
N THR A 193 26.98 11.60 47.14
CA THR A 193 25.82 10.82 46.67
C THR A 193 25.36 11.28 45.30
N SER A 194 25.31 12.60 45.04
CA SER A 194 24.94 13.13 43.73
C SER A 194 25.99 12.83 42.67
N LEU A 195 27.27 12.88 43.02
CA LEU A 195 28.39 12.52 42.14
C LEU A 195 28.36 11.03 41.76
N ARG A 196 28.08 10.17 42.75
CA ARG A 196 27.92 8.73 42.54
C ARG A 196 26.76 8.42 41.58
N ARG A 197 25.59 9.05 41.79
CA ARG A 197 24.43 8.93 40.90
C ARG A 197 24.72 9.44 39.48
N ALA A 198 25.46 10.54 39.36
CA ALA A 198 25.88 11.07 38.07
C ALA A 198 26.80 10.09 37.32
N ASN A 199 27.79 9.51 38.02
CA ASN A 199 28.70 8.51 37.44
C ASN A 199 28.01 7.19 37.06
N GLU A 200 27.00 6.76 37.82
CA GLU A 200 26.16 5.61 37.46
C GLU A 200 25.35 5.88 36.18
N THR A 201 24.79 7.08 36.05
CA THR A 201 23.97 7.47 34.89
C THR A 201 24.82 7.63 33.63
N LEU A 202 26.04 8.16 33.77
CA LEU A 202 27.01 8.33 32.69
C LEU A 202 27.70 7.01 32.30
N GLY A 203 27.45 5.92 33.03
CA GLY A 203 28.04 4.62 32.71
C GLY A 203 29.55 4.59 32.87
N ALA A 204 30.14 5.36 33.80
CA ALA A 204 31.56 5.24 34.13
C ALA A 204 31.92 3.84 34.68
N THR A 205 30.93 3.03 35.05
CA THR A 205 31.02 1.59 35.37
C THR A 205 30.46 0.67 34.27
N ALA A 206 30.03 1.23 33.14
CA ALA A 206 29.61 0.48 31.96
C ALA A 206 30.80 0.31 31.01
N GLY A 207 31.75 -0.53 31.42
CA GLY A 207 32.47 -1.34 30.44
C GLY A 207 31.45 -2.03 29.53
N PRO A 208 31.83 -2.37 28.28
CA PRO A 208 30.90 -2.82 27.25
C PRO A 208 29.97 -3.87 27.84
N LYS A 209 28.68 -3.50 27.95
CA LYS A 209 27.66 -4.38 28.52
C LYS A 209 27.50 -5.52 27.52
N ILE A 210 28.26 -6.59 27.74
CA ILE A 210 28.05 -7.88 27.10
C ILE A 210 26.62 -8.23 27.44
N VAL A 211 25.70 -7.97 26.51
CA VAL A 211 24.32 -8.39 26.63
C VAL A 211 24.41 -9.89 26.87
N PRO A 212 23.98 -10.42 28.03
CA PRO A 212 24.06 -11.84 28.26
C PRO A 212 23.31 -12.50 27.12
N THR A 213 24.02 -13.32 26.34
CA THR A 213 23.45 -14.10 25.25
C THR A 213 22.29 -14.88 25.85
N LYS A 214 21.06 -14.44 25.56
CA LYS A 214 19.84 -15.08 26.06
C LYS A 214 19.92 -16.54 25.66
N LYS A 215 19.89 -17.43 26.65
CA LYS A 215 19.88 -18.88 26.42
C LYS A 215 18.51 -19.25 25.85
N LEU A 216 18.48 -20.31 25.04
CA LEU A 216 17.26 -20.81 24.41
C LEU A 216 16.13 -21.09 25.43
N THR A 217 16.49 -21.42 26.66
CA THR A 217 15.60 -21.72 27.79
C THR A 217 14.88 -20.51 28.39
N ASP A 218 15.33 -19.28 28.10
CA ASP A 218 14.75 -18.04 28.63
C ASP A 218 13.74 -17.41 27.66
N GLY A 219 13.35 -18.15 26.63
CA GLY A 219 12.42 -17.69 25.61
C GLY A 219 11.02 -17.45 26.16
N LYS A 220 10.39 -16.39 25.67
CA LYS A 220 9.02 -15.99 26.00
C LYS A 220 8.26 -15.58 24.74
N VAL A 221 6.95 -15.81 24.77
CA VAL A 221 6.01 -15.34 23.75
C VAL A 221 5.86 -13.82 23.84
N VAL A 222 6.12 -13.13 22.73
CA VAL A 222 6.06 -11.67 22.60
C VAL A 222 4.76 -11.23 21.94
N SER A 223 4.34 -11.93 20.90
CA SER A 223 3.10 -11.66 20.17
C SER A 223 2.49 -12.94 19.63
N ILE A 224 1.19 -12.88 19.40
CA ILE A 224 0.38 -14.01 18.94
C ILE A 224 -0.51 -13.49 17.82
N ASP A 225 -0.50 -14.20 16.71
CA ASP A 225 -1.46 -14.05 15.63
C ASP A 225 -2.38 -15.27 15.65
N ALA A 226 -3.60 -15.05 16.13
CA ALA A 226 -4.59 -16.10 16.33
C ALA A 226 -5.25 -16.57 15.02
N GLU A 227 -5.23 -15.76 13.95
CA GLU A 227 -5.85 -16.13 12.67
C GLU A 227 -5.06 -17.24 11.97
N VAL A 228 -3.74 -17.23 12.12
CA VAL A 228 -2.82 -18.18 11.47
C VAL A 228 -2.16 -19.14 12.48
N GLY A 229 -2.38 -18.95 13.78
CA GLY A 229 -1.75 -19.76 14.83
C GLY A 229 -0.23 -19.54 14.93
N LEU A 230 0.24 -18.34 14.56
CA LEU A 230 1.66 -17.97 14.59
C LEU A 230 1.99 -17.26 15.90
N ILE A 231 2.99 -17.77 16.61
CA ILE A 231 3.53 -17.14 17.82
C ILE A 231 4.93 -16.61 17.55
N VAL A 232 5.23 -15.43 18.09
CA VAL A 232 6.56 -14.80 17.98
C VAL A 232 7.26 -14.89 19.33
N LEU A 233 8.51 -15.34 19.32
CA LEU A 233 9.32 -15.54 20.52
C LEU A 233 10.50 -14.56 20.56
N ASN A 234 10.92 -14.19 21.77
CA ASN A 234 12.08 -13.32 22.00
C ASN A 234 13.44 -14.05 21.97
N ILE A 235 13.51 -15.16 21.22
CA ILE A 235 14.72 -15.95 20.97
C ILE A 235 14.95 -16.02 19.46
N GLY A 236 16.21 -16.05 19.04
CA GLY A 236 16.55 -16.11 17.62
C GLY A 236 17.79 -16.95 17.37
N ARG A 237 18.44 -16.73 16.22
CA ARG A 237 19.67 -17.42 15.82
C ARG A 237 20.78 -17.29 16.86
N ASN A 238 20.91 -16.11 17.46
CA ASN A 238 21.90 -15.84 18.51
C ASN A 238 21.65 -16.62 19.81
N SER A 239 20.43 -17.11 20.01
CA SER A 239 20.03 -17.96 21.14
C SER A 239 20.05 -19.46 20.79
N GLY A 240 20.39 -19.81 19.54
CA GLY A 240 20.42 -21.19 19.07
C GLY A 240 19.12 -21.71 18.45
N ALA A 241 18.13 -20.85 18.20
CA ALA A 241 16.89 -21.25 17.52
C ALA A 241 17.17 -21.67 16.07
N ARG A 242 16.52 -22.74 15.61
CA ARG A 242 16.65 -23.26 14.24
C ARG A 242 15.27 -23.53 13.65
N ILE A 243 15.16 -23.35 12.34
CA ILE A 243 13.95 -23.73 11.59
C ILE A 243 13.75 -25.24 11.74
N GLY A 244 12.51 -25.67 12.00
CA GLY A 244 12.14 -27.05 12.26
C GLY A 244 12.37 -27.54 13.69
N MET A 245 12.86 -26.68 14.59
CA MET A 245 13.01 -27.03 16.01
C MET A 245 11.64 -27.11 16.69
N PRO A 246 11.28 -28.23 17.34
CA PRO A 246 10.09 -28.31 18.17
C PRO A 246 10.33 -27.62 19.51
N ILE A 247 9.36 -26.82 19.93
CA ILE A 247 9.37 -26.11 21.19
C ILE A 247 8.06 -26.38 21.93
N GLU A 248 8.15 -26.42 23.24
CA GLU A 248 7.00 -26.59 24.13
C GLU A 248 6.71 -25.26 24.83
N VAL A 249 5.46 -24.83 24.78
CA VAL A 249 4.98 -23.63 25.47
C VAL A 249 4.50 -24.03 26.87
N VAL A 250 5.06 -23.37 27.88
CA VAL A 250 4.87 -23.70 29.29
C VAL A 250 4.39 -22.47 30.06
N ARG A 251 3.31 -22.63 30.82
CA ARG A 251 2.80 -21.63 31.78
C ARG A 251 2.82 -22.23 33.17
N GLU A 252 3.51 -21.56 34.10
CA GLU A 252 3.60 -22.01 35.50
C GLU A 252 4.01 -23.50 35.62
N ASP A 253 4.99 -23.91 34.80
CA ASP A 253 5.50 -25.28 34.70
C ASP A 253 4.53 -26.35 34.12
N ARG A 254 3.35 -25.95 33.64
CA ARG A 254 2.42 -26.82 32.89
C ARG A 254 2.61 -26.65 31.38
N PRO A 255 2.79 -27.75 30.61
CA PRO A 255 2.82 -27.68 29.16
C PRO A 255 1.42 -27.38 28.60
N ILE A 256 1.31 -26.30 27.83
CA ILE A 256 0.06 -25.89 27.18
C ILE A 256 -0.04 -26.54 25.79
N GLY A 257 1.06 -26.55 25.06
CA GLY A 257 1.10 -27.09 23.70
C GLY A 257 2.48 -27.03 23.08
N THR A 258 2.60 -27.66 21.90
CA THR A 258 3.83 -27.72 21.13
C THR A 258 3.74 -26.86 19.88
N ALA A 259 4.80 -26.11 19.60
CA ALA A 259 4.93 -25.30 18.40
C ALA A 259 6.22 -25.67 17.65
N MET A 260 6.25 -25.44 16.34
CA MET A 260 7.41 -25.68 15.50
C MET A 260 7.90 -24.38 14.90
N VAL A 261 9.21 -24.14 15.03
CA VAL A 261 9.84 -22.92 14.51
C VAL A 261 9.85 -22.93 12.98
N VAL A 262 9.24 -21.93 12.35
CA VAL A 262 9.11 -21.80 10.88
C VAL A 262 10.02 -20.73 10.29
N ASP A 263 10.32 -19.67 11.05
CA ASP A 263 11.21 -18.59 10.62
C ASP A 263 12.09 -18.13 11.80
N VAL A 264 13.36 -17.84 11.53
CA VAL A 264 14.34 -17.43 12.54
C VAL A 264 15.11 -16.21 12.07
N ARG A 265 15.03 -15.13 12.86
CA ARG A 265 15.84 -13.93 12.73
C ARG A 265 16.90 -13.89 13.83
N GLU A 266 17.75 -12.86 13.81
CA GLU A 266 18.87 -12.73 14.74
C GLU A 266 18.45 -12.72 16.23
N LYS A 267 17.32 -12.09 16.56
CA LYS A 267 16.86 -11.90 17.95
C LYS A 267 15.44 -12.42 18.25
N ILE A 268 14.71 -12.81 17.21
CA ILE A 268 13.31 -13.29 17.30
C ILE A 268 13.10 -14.46 16.35
N CYS A 269 12.11 -15.30 16.62
CA CYS A 269 11.69 -16.37 15.73
C CYS A 269 10.17 -16.51 15.74
N GLY A 270 9.63 -16.93 14.60
CA GLY A 270 8.22 -17.30 14.45
C GLY A 270 8.07 -18.81 14.58
N ALA A 271 7.08 -19.26 15.33
CA ALA A 271 6.72 -20.65 15.47
C ALA A 271 5.21 -20.85 15.25
N VAL A 272 4.83 -21.95 14.61
CA VAL A 272 3.43 -22.31 14.36
C VAL A 272 3.01 -23.35 15.38
N LEU A 273 1.84 -23.12 16.01
CA LEU A 273 1.26 -24.02 17.00
C LEU A 273 0.74 -25.29 16.32
N GLN A 274 1.15 -26.47 16.81
CA GLN A 274 0.76 -27.76 16.23
C GLN A 274 -0.32 -28.45 17.07
N GLU A 275 -0.07 -28.65 18.35
CA GLU A 275 -0.94 -29.40 19.25
C GLU A 275 -1.13 -28.63 20.56
N LEU A 276 -2.39 -28.51 21.00
CA LEU A 276 -2.73 -28.09 22.36
C LEU A 276 -2.90 -29.34 23.21
N THR A 277 -2.07 -29.49 24.23
CA THR A 277 -2.11 -30.64 25.15
C THR A 277 -3.21 -30.48 26.20
N ALA A 278 -3.56 -29.23 26.55
CA ALA A 278 -4.62 -28.91 27.50
C ALA A 278 -5.90 -28.46 26.76
N SER A 279 -6.98 -29.23 26.90
CA SER A 279 -8.29 -28.91 26.34
C SER A 279 -8.80 -27.57 26.90
N GLY A 280 -8.63 -26.48 26.14
CA GLY A 280 -9.21 -25.16 26.43
C GLY A 280 -8.25 -24.05 26.88
N ASP A 281 -6.94 -24.30 26.93
CA ASP A 281 -5.96 -23.26 27.28
C ASP A 281 -5.26 -22.68 26.02
N ASP A 282 -5.63 -21.45 25.65
CA ASP A 282 -4.93 -20.70 24.60
C ASP A 282 -3.57 -20.17 25.09
N VAL A 283 -2.62 -20.10 24.17
CA VAL A 283 -1.31 -19.47 24.38
C VAL A 283 -1.49 -17.98 24.65
N LYS A 284 -0.74 -17.43 25.62
CA LYS A 284 -0.79 -16.01 26.00
C LYS A 284 0.59 -15.38 25.92
N ILE A 285 0.58 -14.05 25.74
CA ILE A 285 1.79 -13.24 25.75
C ILE A 285 2.45 -13.39 27.13
N GLY A 286 3.75 -13.68 27.14
CA GLY A 286 4.53 -13.90 28.35
C GLY A 286 4.75 -15.36 28.75
N ASP A 287 4.07 -16.31 28.10
CA ASP A 287 4.32 -17.74 28.32
C ASP A 287 5.78 -18.09 28.01
N LYS A 288 6.37 -19.00 28.80
CA LYS A 288 7.76 -19.44 28.64
C LYS A 288 7.84 -20.57 27.62
N ILE A 289 9.01 -20.77 27.05
CA ILE A 289 9.25 -21.89 26.13
C ILE A 289 10.39 -22.78 26.60
N ARG A 290 10.29 -24.07 26.29
CA ARG A 290 11.35 -25.06 26.47
C ARG A 290 11.59 -25.79 25.15
N PRO A 291 12.85 -26.00 24.74
CA PRO A 291 13.13 -26.88 23.60
C PRO A 291 12.72 -28.31 23.98
N LYS A 292 11.91 -28.95 23.14
CA LYS A 292 11.58 -30.37 23.34
C LYS A 292 12.77 -31.19 22.83
N PRO A 293 13.41 -32.04 23.64
CA PRO A 293 14.46 -32.92 23.14
C PRO A 293 13.84 -33.90 22.13
N ASN A 294 14.48 -34.05 20.97
CA ASN A 294 14.13 -35.11 20.03
C ASN A 294 14.59 -36.44 20.65
N GLU A 295 13.64 -37.27 21.11
CA GLU A 295 13.91 -38.68 21.36
C GLU A 295 14.12 -39.36 19.99
N GLY A 296 15.37 -39.43 19.55
CA GLY A 296 15.73 -40.02 18.26
C GLY A 296 17.13 -39.64 17.78
N ALA A 297 18.14 -40.11 18.50
CA ALA A 297 19.49 -40.37 17.99
C ALA A 297 20.10 -41.54 18.76
#